data_AF-A0A1T4W920-F1
#
_entry.id   AF-A0A1T4W920-F1
#
_cell.length_a   1.000
_cell.length_b   1.000
_cell.length_c   1.000
_cell.angle_alpha   90.00
_cell.angle_beta   90.00
_cell.angle_gamma   90.00
#
_symmetry.space_group_name_H-M   'P 1'
#
loop_
_entity.id
_entity.type
_entity.pdbx_description
1 polymer ?
#
loop_
_entity_poly.entity_id
_entity_poly.type
_entity_poly.pdbx_seq_one_letter_code
_entity_poly.pdbx_strand_id
1 'polypeptide(L)'
;MRKWFMLACAFALAFVVTGVQAPEAQAKTQFVTIGTGGLTGVYYPTGGAIARMVNRKRAEYGIRCTVESTGGSIFNANAISSGDLEFGIVQSDLQYLAINGKGDWAKRGPQKKLRAVFALHPETVTIVAADDANINGPEDLKGKTVNIGNPGSGQRTNAMDLFDILGITLDDLNAQGVKPAEAPSLLQDGRIDAFFYTVGHPSGAIKEATAGKRKVHIVPVTGIDELYKKYPYYAPSVVPKAFYPNSSNTEDVKGFGVKATLMTSSDVSDDVVYAITKEVFENFEEFKKLHPAYQVMTKEGMLQGLTAPIHPGALKYYKEAGLMK
;
A
#
# COMPACT_ATOMS: atom_id res chain seq x y z
N MET A 1 -0.10 87.46 59.31
CA MET A 1 -0.70 86.15 59.62
C MET A 1 -0.44 85.20 58.46
N ARG A 2 0.15 84.04 58.77
CA ARG A 2 0.19 82.74 58.03
C ARG A 2 0.75 82.69 56.60
N LYS A 3 2.02 82.26 56.59
CA LYS A 3 2.71 81.43 55.58
C LYS A 3 1.82 80.28 55.08
N TRP A 4 2.04 79.79 53.85
CA TRP A 4 2.04 78.35 53.55
C TRP A 4 2.89 77.99 52.33
N PHE A 5 3.67 76.93 52.54
CA PHE A 5 4.55 76.21 51.61
C PHE A 5 3.74 75.53 50.50
N MET A 6 4.31 75.40 49.29
CA MET A 6 3.96 74.31 48.38
C MET A 6 5.20 73.52 48.00
N LEU A 7 5.09 72.22 48.32
CA LEU A 7 6.04 71.13 48.13
C LEU A 7 6.27 70.84 46.64
N ALA A 8 7.53 70.49 46.34
CA ALA A 8 7.92 69.81 45.12
C ALA A 8 7.45 68.34 45.14
N CYS A 9 6.88 67.86 44.03
CA CYS A 9 6.74 66.44 43.73
C CYS A 9 7.23 66.17 42.30
N ALA A 10 8.48 65.71 42.20
CA ALA A 10 9.01 65.11 40.98
C ALA A 10 8.46 63.68 40.86
N PHE A 11 7.58 63.43 39.89
CA PHE A 11 7.16 62.09 39.51
C PHE A 11 8.11 61.58 38.41
N ALA A 12 9.04 60.69 38.79
CA ALA A 12 9.82 59.91 37.84
C ALA A 12 8.94 58.78 37.28
N LEU A 13 8.62 58.84 36.00
CA LEU A 13 7.90 57.79 35.27
C LEU A 13 8.88 56.63 34.97
N ALA A 14 8.78 55.53 35.70
CA ALA A 14 9.49 54.30 35.37
C ALA A 14 8.76 53.58 34.22
N PHE A 15 9.32 53.61 33.01
CA PHE A 15 8.88 52.77 31.90
C PHE A 15 9.27 51.31 32.19
N VAL A 16 8.31 50.51 32.63
CA VAL A 16 8.45 49.05 32.66
C VAL A 16 8.26 48.55 31.22
N VAL A 17 9.37 48.21 30.56
CA VAL A 17 9.36 47.49 29.28
C VAL A 17 8.92 46.05 29.60
N THR A 18 7.61 45.79 29.51
CA THR A 18 7.10 44.42 29.48
C THR A 18 7.51 43.82 28.13
N GLY A 19 8.49 42.92 28.16
CA GLY A 19 8.92 42.16 27.00
C GLY A 19 7.72 41.42 26.41
N VAL A 20 7.28 41.86 25.22
CA VAL A 20 6.33 41.12 24.39
C VAL A 20 7.06 39.85 23.95
N GLN A 21 6.85 38.74 24.67
CA GLN A 21 7.21 37.43 24.15
C GLN A 21 6.35 37.21 22.90
N ALA A 22 7.00 37.18 21.74
CA ALA A 22 6.38 36.74 20.51
C ALA A 22 5.77 35.34 20.74
N PRO A 23 4.56 35.05 20.25
CA PRO A 23 4.02 33.70 20.34
C PRO A 23 5.04 32.74 19.70
N GLU A 24 5.52 31.75 20.45
CA GLU A 24 6.25 30.64 19.85
C GLU A 24 5.39 30.12 18.69
N ALA A 25 5.93 30.16 17.48
CA ALA A 25 5.28 29.63 16.30
C ALA A 25 5.07 28.13 16.54
N GLN A 26 3.89 27.77 17.03
CA GLN A 26 3.53 26.38 17.26
C GLN A 26 3.60 25.69 15.90
N ALA A 27 4.57 24.78 15.74
CA ALA A 27 4.78 24.05 14.50
C ALA A 27 3.45 23.46 14.03
N LYS A 28 2.96 23.92 12.88
CA LYS A 28 1.64 23.55 12.36
C LYS A 28 1.63 22.04 12.10
N THR A 29 0.84 21.30 12.87
CA THR A 29 0.63 19.86 12.67
C THR A 29 0.26 19.59 11.21
N GLN A 30 1.08 18.79 10.54
CA GLN A 30 0.83 18.30 9.19
C GLN A 30 -0.10 17.09 9.29
N PHE A 31 -1.19 17.12 8.53
CA PHE A 31 -2.11 15.99 8.42
C PHE A 31 -1.79 15.24 7.14
N VAL A 32 -1.63 13.93 7.25
CA VAL A 32 -1.35 13.07 6.09
C VAL A 32 -2.27 11.87 6.12
N THR A 33 -2.70 11.42 4.94
CA THR A 33 -3.54 10.24 4.79
C THR A 33 -2.87 9.23 3.87
N ILE A 34 -2.87 7.96 4.29
CA ILE A 34 -2.40 6.83 3.48
C ILE A 34 -3.61 6.12 2.87
N GLY A 35 -3.76 6.21 1.55
CA GLY A 35 -4.67 5.35 0.80
C GLY A 35 -4.21 3.89 0.86
N THR A 36 -5.10 2.99 1.26
CA THR A 36 -4.75 1.58 1.48
C THR A 36 -5.46 0.67 0.48
N GLY A 37 -6.38 -0.16 0.94
CA GLY A 37 -7.18 -1.06 0.13
C GLY A 37 -8.36 -1.57 0.97
N GLY A 38 -8.94 -2.69 0.57
CA GLY A 38 -10.00 -3.33 1.35
C GLY A 38 -9.52 -3.79 2.74
N LEU A 39 -10.45 -3.80 3.71
CA LEU A 39 -10.17 -4.18 5.11
C LEU A 39 -9.67 -5.62 5.28
N THR A 40 -10.02 -6.51 4.35
CA THR A 40 -9.62 -7.93 4.34
C THR A 40 -8.28 -8.19 3.64
N GLY A 41 -7.65 -7.14 3.10
CA GLY A 41 -6.31 -7.16 2.52
C GLY A 41 -5.21 -6.86 3.52
N VAL A 42 -3.99 -6.71 3.00
CA VAL A 42 -2.80 -6.40 3.82
C VAL A 42 -2.48 -4.90 3.79
N TYR A 43 -2.99 -4.14 2.81
CA TYR A 43 -2.72 -2.69 2.74
C TYR A 43 -3.32 -1.93 3.92
N TYR A 44 -4.55 -2.24 4.32
CA TYR A 44 -5.20 -1.56 5.43
C TYR A 44 -4.41 -1.71 6.75
N PRO A 45 -4.03 -2.94 7.20
CA PRO A 45 -3.18 -3.07 8.38
C PRO A 45 -1.76 -2.52 8.16
N THR A 46 -1.23 -2.50 6.93
CA THR A 46 0.09 -1.88 6.63
C THR A 46 0.07 -0.37 6.83
N GLY A 47 -0.90 0.33 6.23
CA GLY A 47 -1.08 1.75 6.46
C GLY A 47 -1.32 2.05 7.92
N GLY A 48 -2.14 1.22 8.59
CA GLY A 48 -2.45 1.39 10.02
C GLY A 48 -1.22 1.20 10.91
N ALA A 49 -0.32 0.28 10.55
CA ALA A 49 0.97 0.09 11.21
C ALA A 49 1.85 1.35 11.09
N ILE A 50 2.04 1.86 9.86
CA ILE A 50 2.83 3.07 9.60
C ILE A 50 2.23 4.27 10.36
N ALA A 51 0.92 4.48 10.23
CA ALA A 51 0.22 5.59 10.89
C ALA A 51 0.35 5.51 12.42
N ARG A 52 0.23 4.31 13.00
CA ARG A 52 0.41 4.11 14.45
C ARG A 52 1.81 4.49 14.91
N MET A 53 2.84 4.03 14.20
CA MET A 53 4.24 4.33 14.56
C MET A 53 4.51 5.83 14.53
N VAL A 54 4.15 6.49 13.42
CA VAL A 54 4.30 7.94 13.24
C VAL A 54 3.51 8.72 14.30
N ASN A 55 2.27 8.33 14.58
CA ASN A 55 1.42 9.03 15.54
C ASN A 55 1.88 8.92 17.01
N ARG A 56 2.67 7.90 17.37
CA ARG A 56 3.30 7.82 18.70
C ARG A 56 4.32 8.94 18.90
N LYS A 57 4.98 9.36 17.82
CA LYS A 57 5.94 10.47 17.79
C LYS A 57 5.37 11.74 17.15
N ARG A 58 4.04 11.91 17.14
CA ARG A 58 3.39 13.08 16.52
C ARG A 58 3.89 14.43 17.04
N ALA A 59 4.31 14.50 18.31
CA ALA A 59 4.84 15.73 18.91
C ALA A 59 6.28 16.03 18.46
N GLU A 60 7.06 15.00 18.15
CA GLU A 60 8.42 15.12 17.61
C GLU A 60 8.38 15.45 16.11
N TYR A 61 7.56 14.72 15.35
CA TYR A 61 7.48 14.91 13.90
C TYR A 61 6.54 16.04 13.47
N GLY A 62 5.63 16.48 14.33
CA GLY A 62 4.57 17.41 13.94
C GLY A 62 3.60 16.81 12.92
N ILE A 63 3.45 15.48 12.86
CA ILE A 63 2.64 14.77 11.87
C ILE A 63 1.50 14.03 12.56
N ARG A 64 0.29 14.15 12.00
CA ARG A 64 -0.84 13.27 12.29
C ARG A 64 -1.18 12.46 11.03
N CYS A 65 -0.95 11.15 11.12
CA CYS A 65 -1.16 10.21 10.02
C CYS A 65 -2.47 9.44 10.20
N THR A 66 -3.27 9.34 9.14
CA THR A 66 -4.49 8.52 9.10
C THR A 66 -4.47 7.58 7.90
N VAL A 67 -5.45 6.67 7.83
CA VAL A 67 -5.56 5.71 6.73
C VAL A 67 -6.96 5.74 6.17
N GLU A 68 -7.05 5.49 4.86
CA GLU A 68 -8.32 5.37 4.17
C GLU A 68 -8.40 4.00 3.47
N SER A 69 -9.55 3.33 3.61
CA SER A 69 -9.83 2.11 2.84
C SER A 69 -10.29 2.51 1.44
N THR A 70 -9.60 1.99 0.42
CA THR A 70 -9.80 2.42 -0.97
C THR A 70 -10.06 1.24 -1.91
N GLY A 71 -10.24 1.55 -3.20
CA GLY A 71 -10.36 0.55 -4.27
C GLY A 71 -9.05 -0.14 -4.67
N GLY A 72 -7.89 0.28 -4.12
CA GLY A 72 -6.57 -0.28 -4.39
C GLY A 72 -5.65 0.62 -5.23
N SER A 73 -4.63 0.01 -5.83
CA SER A 73 -3.47 0.66 -6.46
C SER A 73 -3.79 1.81 -7.42
N ILE A 74 -4.72 1.62 -8.39
CA ILE A 74 -5.01 2.67 -9.40
C ILE A 74 -5.68 3.86 -8.74
N PHE A 75 -6.63 3.62 -7.83
CA PHE A 75 -7.28 4.68 -7.07
C PHE A 75 -6.23 5.47 -6.26
N ASN A 76 -5.38 4.78 -5.50
CA ASN A 76 -4.38 5.42 -4.66
C ASN A 76 -3.41 6.27 -5.49
N ALA A 77 -2.86 5.73 -6.58
CA ALA A 77 -1.96 6.50 -7.45
C ALA A 77 -2.64 7.73 -8.08
N ASN A 78 -3.94 7.63 -8.40
CA ASN A 78 -4.71 8.76 -8.92
C ASN A 78 -5.00 9.83 -7.86
N ALA A 79 -5.35 9.42 -6.64
CA ALA A 79 -5.57 10.32 -5.52
C ALA A 79 -4.28 11.05 -5.12
N ILE A 80 -3.14 10.37 -5.12
CA ILE A 80 -1.83 10.99 -4.91
C ILE A 80 -1.50 11.99 -6.02
N SER A 81 -1.74 11.61 -7.28
CA SER A 81 -1.44 12.48 -8.43
C SER A 81 -2.29 13.75 -8.47
N SER A 82 -3.53 13.69 -7.97
CA SER A 82 -4.46 14.81 -7.90
C SER A 82 -4.31 15.66 -6.63
N GLY A 83 -3.62 15.15 -5.61
CA GLY A 83 -3.44 15.83 -4.32
C GLY A 83 -4.54 15.54 -3.30
N ASP A 84 -5.43 14.59 -3.57
CA ASP A 84 -6.49 14.17 -2.65
C ASP A 84 -5.94 13.31 -1.49
N LEU A 85 -4.80 12.65 -1.68
CA LEU A 85 -4.08 11.88 -0.66
C LEU A 85 -2.58 12.16 -0.72
N GLU A 86 -1.93 12.31 0.45
CA GLU A 86 -0.47 12.51 0.50
C GLU A 86 0.30 11.23 0.21
N PHE A 87 -0.25 10.08 0.62
CA PHE A 87 0.38 8.78 0.49
C PHE A 87 -0.61 7.73 0.02
N GLY A 88 -0.07 6.64 -0.51
CA GLY A 88 -0.85 5.44 -0.75
C GLY A 88 0.01 4.23 -1.00
N ILE A 89 -0.55 3.06 -0.70
CA ILE A 89 0.09 1.78 -0.98
C ILE A 89 -0.30 1.35 -2.39
N VAL A 90 0.70 1.10 -3.24
CA VAL A 90 0.55 0.80 -4.66
C VAL A 90 1.50 -0.34 -5.02
N GLN A 91 1.05 -1.28 -5.83
CA GLN A 91 1.90 -2.35 -6.34
C GLN A 91 3.02 -1.80 -7.26
N SER A 92 4.18 -2.44 -7.31
CA SER A 92 5.36 -2.00 -8.07
C SER A 92 5.14 -1.95 -9.59
N ASP A 93 4.31 -2.84 -10.13
CA ASP A 93 3.86 -2.87 -11.53
C ASP A 93 2.94 -1.70 -11.85
N LEU A 94 1.96 -1.42 -11.00
CA LEU A 94 1.06 -0.28 -11.15
C LEU A 94 1.80 1.05 -11.00
N GLN A 95 2.80 1.10 -10.11
CA GLN A 95 3.73 2.22 -10.03
C GLN A 95 4.46 2.43 -11.36
N TYR A 96 4.98 1.35 -11.98
CA TYR A 96 5.65 1.40 -13.28
C TYR A 96 4.70 1.86 -14.38
N LEU A 97 3.49 1.34 -14.45
CA LEU A 97 2.51 1.73 -15.46
C LEU A 97 2.11 3.20 -15.30
N ALA A 98 1.89 3.68 -14.07
CA ALA A 98 1.52 5.07 -13.80
C ALA A 98 2.61 6.06 -14.21
N ILE A 99 3.86 5.83 -13.82
CA ILE A 99 4.96 6.76 -14.16
C ILE A 99 5.33 6.74 -15.64
N ASN A 100 4.97 5.68 -16.38
CA ASN A 100 5.18 5.58 -17.82
C ASN A 100 3.92 5.92 -18.65
N GLY A 101 2.79 6.21 -18.01
CA GLY A 101 1.54 6.53 -18.73
C GLY A 101 0.98 5.35 -19.53
N LYS A 102 1.14 4.13 -19.02
CA LYS A 102 0.68 2.88 -19.64
C LYS A 102 -0.57 2.35 -18.93
N GLY A 103 -1.20 1.31 -19.49
CA GLY A 103 -2.40 0.68 -18.90
C GLY A 103 -3.53 1.69 -18.70
N ASP A 104 -4.10 1.75 -17.49
CA ASP A 104 -5.14 2.71 -17.10
C ASP A 104 -4.77 4.19 -17.31
N TRP A 105 -3.47 4.51 -17.40
CA TRP A 105 -2.98 5.86 -17.64
C TRP A 105 -2.74 6.20 -19.12
N ALA A 106 -3.00 5.28 -20.07
CA ALA A 106 -2.72 5.49 -21.50
C ALA A 106 -3.33 6.79 -22.07
N LYS A 107 -4.54 7.17 -21.62
CA LYS A 107 -5.21 8.41 -22.06
C LYS A 107 -4.75 9.66 -21.30
N ARG A 108 -4.20 9.49 -20.08
CA ARG A 108 -3.79 10.59 -19.19
C ARG A 108 -2.30 10.91 -19.30
N GLY A 109 -1.52 9.98 -19.84
CA GLY A 109 -0.07 10.07 -19.93
C GLY A 109 0.64 9.81 -18.59
N PRO A 110 1.99 9.96 -18.57
CA PRO A 110 2.83 9.75 -17.39
C PRO A 110 2.42 10.58 -16.16
N GLN A 111 2.26 9.92 -15.01
CA GLN A 111 1.97 10.57 -13.73
C GLN A 111 3.27 11.06 -13.06
N LYS A 112 3.82 12.17 -13.57
CA LYS A 112 5.19 12.65 -13.24
C LYS A 112 5.39 13.13 -11.79
N LYS A 113 4.32 13.41 -11.05
CA LYS A 113 4.39 13.82 -9.65
C LYS A 113 4.62 12.66 -8.69
N LEU A 114 4.32 11.43 -9.09
CA LEU A 114 4.45 10.27 -8.22
C LEU A 114 5.91 10.04 -7.83
N ARG A 115 6.11 9.70 -6.56
CA ARG A 115 7.40 9.36 -5.97
C ARG A 115 7.30 8.07 -5.18
N ALA A 116 8.33 7.23 -5.30
CA ALA A 116 8.50 6.09 -4.42
C ALA A 116 9.03 6.55 -3.06
N VAL A 117 8.51 5.96 -1.99
CA VAL A 117 9.11 6.05 -0.66
C VAL A 117 9.95 4.79 -0.45
N PHE A 118 9.34 3.65 -0.14
CA PHE A 118 9.97 2.33 0.00
C PHE A 118 9.05 1.20 -0.42
N ALA A 119 9.63 0.04 -0.73
CA ALA A 119 8.90 -1.21 -0.93
C ALA A 119 8.52 -1.82 0.43
N LEU A 120 7.45 -2.60 0.41
CA LEU A 120 6.83 -3.25 1.55
C LEU A 120 6.95 -4.77 1.38
N HIS A 121 5.88 -5.52 1.64
CA HIS A 121 5.84 -6.98 1.51
C HIS A 121 5.62 -7.40 0.04
N PRO A 122 6.03 -8.62 -0.33
CA PRO A 122 5.66 -9.20 -1.62
C PRO A 122 4.16 -9.49 -1.68
N GLU A 123 3.59 -9.39 -2.87
CA GLU A 123 2.18 -9.68 -3.16
C GLU A 123 2.10 -10.73 -4.26
N THR A 124 1.55 -11.90 -3.93
CA THR A 124 1.35 -12.97 -4.91
C THR A 124 0.02 -12.81 -5.60
N VAL A 125 0.01 -12.94 -6.92
CA VAL A 125 -1.21 -13.06 -7.72
C VAL A 125 -1.82 -14.43 -7.39
N THR A 126 -2.81 -14.43 -6.50
CA THR A 126 -3.40 -15.66 -5.96
C THR A 126 -4.73 -15.95 -6.62
N ILE A 127 -4.90 -17.17 -7.12
CA ILE A 127 -6.18 -17.67 -7.60
C ILE A 127 -6.69 -18.65 -6.54
N VAL A 128 -7.86 -18.36 -5.96
CA VAL A 128 -8.55 -19.28 -5.05
C VAL A 128 -9.72 -19.87 -5.80
N ALA A 129 -9.77 -21.19 -5.92
CA ALA A 129 -10.78 -21.93 -6.65
C ALA A 129 -11.50 -22.93 -5.75
N ALA A 130 -12.77 -23.19 -6.05
CA ALA A 130 -13.48 -24.29 -5.43
C ALA A 130 -13.02 -25.64 -6.00
N ASP A 131 -12.90 -26.65 -5.15
CA ASP A 131 -12.42 -27.98 -5.55
C ASP A 131 -13.37 -28.64 -6.55
N ASP A 132 -14.68 -28.43 -6.39
CA ASP A 132 -15.72 -28.94 -7.28
C ASP A 132 -15.77 -28.24 -8.65
N ALA A 133 -15.06 -27.12 -8.82
CA ALA A 133 -14.96 -26.42 -10.09
C ALA A 133 -13.93 -27.04 -11.06
N ASN A 134 -13.08 -27.96 -10.56
CA ASN A 134 -12.01 -28.64 -11.31
C ASN A 134 -11.04 -27.67 -11.99
N ILE A 135 -10.54 -26.67 -11.26
CA ILE A 135 -9.56 -25.68 -11.75
C ILE A 135 -8.19 -26.00 -11.16
N ASN A 136 -7.34 -26.74 -11.87
CA ASN A 136 -6.02 -27.14 -11.38
C ASN A 136 -4.90 -26.22 -11.91
N GLY A 137 -5.17 -25.50 -13.00
CA GLY A 137 -4.31 -24.48 -13.56
C GLY A 137 -5.09 -23.27 -14.08
N PRO A 138 -4.43 -22.15 -14.40
CA PRO A 138 -5.07 -20.97 -14.98
C PRO A 138 -5.84 -21.22 -16.28
N GLU A 139 -5.42 -22.20 -17.08
CA GLU A 139 -6.09 -22.61 -18.32
C GLU A 139 -7.51 -23.15 -18.09
N ASP A 140 -7.77 -23.74 -16.92
CA ASP A 140 -9.07 -24.31 -16.55
C ASP A 140 -10.11 -23.22 -16.18
N LEU A 141 -9.72 -21.95 -16.18
CA LEU A 141 -10.62 -20.82 -15.94
C LEU A 141 -11.60 -20.58 -17.11
N LYS A 142 -11.32 -21.14 -18.30
CA LYS A 142 -12.23 -21.04 -19.45
C LYS A 142 -13.58 -21.68 -19.15
N GLY A 143 -14.66 -20.96 -19.47
CA GLY A 143 -16.04 -21.34 -19.20
C GLY A 143 -16.48 -21.21 -17.75
N LYS A 144 -15.59 -20.77 -16.83
CA LYS A 144 -15.90 -20.62 -15.41
C LYS A 144 -16.42 -19.23 -15.08
N THR A 145 -17.10 -19.10 -13.95
CA THR A 145 -17.44 -17.81 -13.37
C THR A 145 -16.32 -17.33 -12.45
N VAL A 146 -15.56 -16.33 -12.88
CA VAL A 146 -14.31 -15.94 -12.23
C VAL A 146 -14.36 -14.48 -11.81
N ASN A 147 -14.13 -14.20 -10.53
CA ASN A 147 -13.90 -12.83 -10.09
C ASN A 147 -12.47 -12.39 -10.40
N ILE A 148 -12.31 -11.49 -11.37
CA ILE A 148 -11.02 -10.95 -11.80
C ILE A 148 -10.65 -9.67 -11.04
N GLY A 149 -11.53 -9.19 -10.16
CA GLY A 149 -11.32 -8.00 -9.34
C GLY A 149 -12.05 -6.75 -9.84
N ASN A 150 -12.28 -5.83 -8.90
CA ASN A 150 -13.01 -4.61 -9.16
C ASN A 150 -12.27 -3.67 -10.14
N PRO A 151 -12.99 -2.86 -10.92
CA PRO A 151 -12.39 -1.79 -11.71
C PRO A 151 -11.46 -0.92 -10.85
N GLY A 152 -10.29 -0.56 -11.38
CA GLY A 152 -9.29 0.23 -10.66
C GLY A 152 -8.45 -0.55 -9.63
N SER A 153 -8.59 -1.87 -9.52
CA SER A 153 -7.70 -2.72 -8.71
C SER A 153 -6.53 -3.22 -9.54
N GLY A 154 -5.34 -3.36 -8.95
CA GLY A 154 -4.23 -3.95 -9.69
C GLY A 154 -4.30 -5.47 -9.79
N GLN A 155 -5.06 -6.16 -8.93
CA GLN A 155 -5.38 -7.57 -9.15
C GLN A 155 -6.09 -7.80 -10.49
N ARG A 156 -6.94 -6.86 -10.94
CA ARG A 156 -7.57 -6.93 -12.27
C ARG A 156 -6.53 -6.80 -13.36
N THR A 157 -5.62 -5.84 -13.25
CA THR A 157 -4.47 -5.72 -14.17
C THR A 157 -3.67 -7.03 -14.21
N ASN A 158 -3.40 -7.64 -13.06
CA ASN A 158 -2.62 -8.87 -12.97
C ASN A 158 -3.33 -10.09 -13.57
N ALA A 159 -4.65 -10.19 -13.39
CA ALA A 159 -5.46 -11.20 -14.05
C ALA A 159 -5.41 -11.02 -15.58
N MET A 160 -5.54 -9.79 -16.08
CA MET A 160 -5.47 -9.50 -17.52
C MET A 160 -4.08 -9.80 -18.10
N ASP A 161 -2.99 -9.47 -17.39
CA ASP A 161 -1.62 -9.77 -17.82
C ASP A 161 -1.40 -11.28 -17.93
N LEU A 162 -1.92 -12.08 -16.97
CA LEU A 162 -1.87 -13.54 -17.04
C LEU A 162 -2.69 -14.07 -18.21
N PHE A 163 -3.91 -13.55 -18.42
CA PHE A 163 -4.78 -13.97 -19.52
C PHE A 163 -4.17 -13.68 -20.89
N ASP A 164 -3.50 -12.54 -21.05
CA ASP A 164 -2.78 -12.19 -22.26
C ASP A 164 -1.65 -13.19 -22.59
N ILE A 165 -0.93 -13.70 -21.57
CA ILE A 165 0.07 -14.76 -21.77
C ILE A 165 -0.57 -16.10 -22.17
N LEU A 166 -1.75 -16.41 -21.63
CA LEU A 166 -2.43 -17.69 -21.84
C LEU A 166 -3.36 -17.69 -23.06
N GLY A 167 -3.52 -16.56 -23.74
CA GLY A 167 -4.50 -16.41 -24.83
C GLY A 167 -5.94 -16.61 -24.34
N ILE A 168 -6.24 -16.16 -23.11
CA ILE A 168 -7.58 -16.13 -22.54
C ILE A 168 -8.15 -14.72 -22.77
N THR A 169 -9.38 -14.64 -23.24
CA THR A 169 -10.14 -13.39 -23.40
C THR A 169 -11.29 -13.34 -22.41
N LEU A 170 -11.87 -12.16 -22.20
CA LEU A 170 -13.03 -12.05 -21.31
C LEU A 170 -14.27 -12.79 -21.84
N ASP A 171 -14.33 -13.08 -23.15
CA ASP A 171 -15.43 -13.86 -23.73
C ASP A 171 -15.27 -15.36 -23.43
N ASP A 172 -14.07 -15.80 -23.04
CA ASP A 172 -13.82 -17.19 -22.63
C ASP A 172 -14.30 -17.47 -21.20
N LEU A 173 -14.76 -16.49 -20.43
CA LEU A 173 -15.19 -16.65 -19.03
C LEU A 173 -16.39 -15.79 -18.67
N ASN A 174 -17.13 -16.19 -17.63
CA ASN A 174 -18.12 -15.33 -17.00
C ASN A 174 -17.43 -14.41 -15.96
N ALA A 175 -16.80 -13.35 -16.44
CA ALA A 175 -15.98 -12.46 -15.63
C ALA A 175 -16.81 -11.61 -14.64
N GLN A 176 -16.45 -11.69 -13.35
CA GLN A 176 -16.99 -10.84 -12.27
C GLN A 176 -15.95 -9.82 -11.81
N GLY A 177 -16.41 -8.69 -11.29
CA GLY A 177 -15.55 -7.57 -10.88
C GLY A 177 -15.89 -7.03 -9.49
N VAL A 178 -16.03 -7.91 -8.50
CA VAL A 178 -16.35 -7.53 -7.12
C VAL A 178 -15.09 -7.29 -6.29
N LYS A 179 -15.25 -6.62 -5.15
CA LYS A 179 -14.13 -6.37 -4.23
C LYS A 179 -13.69 -7.66 -3.53
N PRO A 180 -12.41 -7.76 -3.09
CA PRO A 180 -11.90 -8.94 -2.38
C PRO A 180 -12.66 -9.31 -1.11
N ALA A 181 -13.35 -8.36 -0.46
CA ALA A 181 -14.16 -8.64 0.72
C ALA A 181 -15.47 -9.40 0.41
N GLU A 182 -15.94 -9.37 -0.84
CA GLU A 182 -17.18 -10.02 -1.26
C GLU A 182 -16.92 -11.42 -1.86
N ALA A 183 -15.76 -11.60 -2.48
CA ALA A 183 -15.41 -12.81 -3.23
C ALA A 183 -15.46 -14.12 -2.41
N PRO A 184 -15.02 -14.18 -1.13
CA PRO A 184 -15.07 -15.41 -0.34
C PRO A 184 -16.50 -15.94 -0.16
N SER A 185 -17.44 -15.05 0.17
CA SER A 185 -18.85 -15.39 0.35
C SER A 185 -19.46 -15.87 -0.97
N LEU A 186 -19.21 -15.17 -2.09
CA LEU A 186 -19.69 -15.62 -3.41
C LEU A 186 -19.13 -16.99 -3.82
N LEU A 187 -17.87 -17.27 -3.48
CA LEU A 187 -17.24 -18.56 -3.75
C LEU A 187 -17.90 -19.66 -2.91
N GLN A 188 -18.14 -19.40 -1.62
CA GLN A 188 -18.80 -20.35 -0.72
C GLN A 188 -20.25 -20.62 -1.09
N ASP A 189 -20.95 -19.63 -1.64
CA ASP A 189 -22.34 -19.73 -2.11
C ASP A 189 -22.49 -20.39 -3.50
N GLY A 190 -21.39 -20.76 -4.16
CA GLY A 190 -21.44 -21.33 -5.52
C GLY A 190 -21.74 -20.31 -6.62
N ARG A 191 -21.70 -19.01 -6.31
CA ARG A 191 -21.97 -17.93 -7.28
C ARG A 191 -20.78 -17.60 -8.17
N ILE A 192 -19.58 -17.93 -7.73
CA ILE A 192 -18.35 -17.92 -8.52
C ILE A 192 -17.59 -19.23 -8.31
N ASP A 193 -16.75 -19.60 -9.27
CA ASP A 193 -15.92 -20.81 -9.25
C ASP A 193 -14.50 -20.52 -8.74
N ALA A 194 -14.01 -19.31 -9.01
CA ALA A 194 -12.72 -18.84 -8.55
C ALA A 194 -12.69 -17.32 -8.39
N PHE A 195 -11.71 -16.83 -7.62
CA PHE A 195 -11.38 -15.41 -7.59
C PHE A 195 -9.87 -15.17 -7.59
N PHE A 196 -9.48 -14.08 -8.24
CA PHE A 196 -8.16 -13.50 -8.16
C PHE A 196 -8.04 -12.58 -6.95
N TYR A 197 -6.89 -12.61 -6.30
CA TYR A 197 -6.47 -11.58 -5.37
C TYR A 197 -4.95 -11.46 -5.35
N THR A 198 -4.42 -10.32 -5.79
CA THR A 198 -3.01 -9.99 -5.61
C THR A 198 -2.81 -9.37 -4.24
N VAL A 199 -2.16 -10.10 -3.34
CA VAL A 199 -2.11 -9.72 -1.92
C VAL A 199 -0.90 -10.34 -1.20
N GLY A 200 -0.47 -9.71 -0.11
CA GLY A 200 0.43 -10.33 0.85
C GLY A 200 -0.22 -11.48 1.63
N HIS A 201 0.59 -12.38 2.16
CA HIS A 201 0.12 -13.55 2.90
C HIS A 201 0.53 -13.51 4.38
N PRO A 202 -0.37 -13.94 5.30
CA PRO A 202 -1.76 -14.35 5.07
C PRO A 202 -2.69 -13.15 4.79
N SER A 203 -3.78 -13.38 4.05
CA SER A 203 -4.88 -12.43 3.85
C SER A 203 -6.14 -12.88 4.58
N GLY A 204 -6.93 -11.92 5.09
CA GLY A 204 -8.23 -12.18 5.70
C GLY A 204 -9.24 -12.80 4.72
N ALA A 205 -9.30 -12.29 3.49
CA ALA A 205 -10.23 -12.79 2.47
C ALA A 205 -9.96 -14.27 2.12
N ILE A 206 -8.70 -14.66 1.97
CA ILE A 206 -8.35 -16.06 1.65
C ILE A 206 -8.57 -16.96 2.87
N LYS A 207 -8.32 -16.46 4.09
CA LYS A 207 -8.68 -17.19 5.32
C LYS A 207 -10.18 -17.44 5.42
N GLU A 208 -11.01 -16.44 5.11
CA GLU A 208 -12.47 -16.59 5.07
C GLU A 208 -12.88 -17.64 4.04
N ALA A 209 -12.37 -17.54 2.82
CA ALA A 209 -12.67 -18.49 1.73
C ALA A 209 -12.31 -19.93 2.12
N THR A 210 -11.17 -20.14 2.75
CA THR A 210 -10.67 -21.46 3.15
C THR A 210 -11.34 -22.03 4.41
N ALA A 211 -11.93 -21.17 5.26
CA ALA A 211 -12.65 -21.60 6.46
C ALA A 211 -14.10 -22.02 6.19
N GLY A 212 -14.63 -21.77 4.99
CA GLY A 212 -16.00 -22.10 4.63
C GLY A 212 -16.26 -23.60 4.40
N LYS A 213 -17.53 -23.94 4.12
CA LYS A 213 -17.98 -25.32 3.94
C LYS A 213 -17.56 -25.91 2.59
N ARG A 214 -17.67 -25.13 1.51
CA ARG A 214 -17.22 -25.53 0.18
C ARG A 214 -15.70 -25.60 0.21
N LYS A 215 -15.15 -26.75 -0.19
CA LYS A 215 -13.71 -26.96 -0.20
C LYS A 215 -13.09 -26.16 -1.32
N VAL A 216 -11.94 -25.57 -1.02
CA VAL A 216 -11.21 -24.66 -1.91
C VAL A 216 -9.72 -24.90 -1.79
N HIS A 217 -9.01 -24.57 -2.85
CA HIS A 217 -7.56 -24.57 -2.90
C HIS A 217 -7.04 -23.32 -3.59
N ILE A 218 -5.75 -23.05 -3.39
CA ILE A 218 -5.02 -22.05 -4.16
C ILE A 218 -4.47 -22.75 -5.40
N VAL A 219 -4.78 -22.21 -6.57
CA VAL A 219 -4.35 -22.76 -7.86
C VAL A 219 -2.89 -22.37 -8.10
N PRO A 220 -1.99 -23.32 -8.38
CA PRO A 220 -0.61 -23.01 -8.76
C PRO A 220 -0.57 -22.28 -10.11
N VAL A 221 0.31 -21.28 -10.21
CA VAL A 221 0.58 -20.61 -11.50
C VAL A 221 2.03 -20.87 -11.87
N THR A 222 2.24 -21.71 -12.88
CA THR A 222 3.57 -22.14 -13.34
C THR A 222 3.62 -22.16 -14.87
N GLY A 223 4.79 -22.37 -15.46
CA GLY A 223 4.94 -22.39 -16.93
C GLY A 223 4.75 -21.03 -17.61
N ILE A 224 4.90 -19.93 -16.86
CA ILE A 224 4.64 -18.56 -17.28
C ILE A 224 5.93 -17.77 -17.58
N ASP A 225 6.96 -18.41 -18.15
CA ASP A 225 8.26 -17.75 -18.39
C ASP A 225 8.14 -16.54 -19.35
N GLU A 226 7.20 -16.60 -20.29
CA GLU A 226 6.90 -15.47 -21.19
C GLU A 226 6.31 -14.27 -20.45
N LEU A 227 5.63 -14.47 -19.32
CA LEU A 227 5.14 -13.38 -18.46
C LEU A 227 6.31 -12.53 -17.98
N TYR A 228 7.39 -13.15 -17.48
CA TYR A 228 8.55 -12.42 -16.96
C TYR A 228 9.31 -11.67 -18.05
N LYS A 229 9.28 -12.16 -19.29
CA LYS A 229 9.88 -11.48 -20.45
C LYS A 229 9.06 -10.26 -20.88
N LYS A 230 7.74 -10.40 -20.93
CA LYS A 230 6.82 -9.33 -21.39
C LYS A 230 6.59 -8.26 -20.30
N TYR A 231 6.52 -8.69 -19.05
CA TYR A 231 6.16 -7.88 -17.89
C TYR A 231 7.28 -7.96 -16.82
N PRO A 232 8.35 -7.14 -16.96
CA PRO A 232 9.58 -7.26 -16.17
C PRO A 232 9.44 -6.81 -14.70
N TYR A 233 8.22 -6.46 -14.28
CA TYR A 233 7.88 -6.11 -12.90
C TYR A 233 7.36 -7.30 -12.08
N TYR A 234 7.13 -8.47 -12.71
CA TYR A 234 6.79 -9.70 -12.00
C TYR A 234 8.02 -10.50 -11.62
N ALA A 235 7.90 -11.22 -10.50
CA ALA A 235 8.89 -12.20 -10.06
C ALA A 235 8.18 -13.48 -9.59
N PRO A 236 8.87 -14.63 -9.60
CA PRO A 236 8.37 -15.84 -8.97
C PRO A 236 8.02 -15.61 -7.50
N SER A 237 6.94 -16.23 -7.05
CA SER A 237 6.49 -16.16 -5.66
C SER A 237 5.98 -17.51 -5.17
N VAL A 238 5.83 -17.62 -3.85
CA VAL A 238 5.33 -18.82 -3.17
C VAL A 238 4.31 -18.40 -2.13
N VAL A 239 3.21 -19.14 -2.05
CA VAL A 239 2.22 -19.03 -0.98
C VAL A 239 2.42 -20.21 -0.01
N PRO A 240 2.95 -19.98 1.20
CA PRO A 240 3.12 -21.03 2.18
C PRO A 240 1.80 -21.69 2.58
N LYS A 241 1.74 -23.02 2.55
CA LYS A 241 0.56 -23.78 3.00
C LYS A 241 0.19 -23.47 4.44
N ALA A 242 1.20 -23.23 5.27
CA ALA A 242 1.06 -22.91 6.69
C ALA A 242 0.13 -21.71 6.96
N PHE A 243 -0.04 -20.80 5.98
CA PHE A 243 -0.93 -19.65 6.13
C PHE A 243 -2.41 -19.99 5.97
N TYR A 244 -2.74 -21.09 5.30
CA TYR A 244 -4.11 -21.51 4.99
C TYR A 244 -4.29 -23.00 5.28
N PRO A 245 -4.25 -23.44 6.55
CA PRO A 245 -4.35 -24.85 6.92
C PRO A 245 -5.65 -25.51 6.45
N ASN A 246 -6.74 -24.74 6.30
CA ASN A 246 -8.04 -25.25 5.88
C ASN A 246 -8.22 -25.39 4.36
N SER A 247 -7.27 -24.89 3.54
CA SER A 247 -7.29 -25.16 2.10
C SER A 247 -6.95 -26.62 1.80
N SER A 248 -7.44 -27.12 0.67
CA SER A 248 -7.18 -28.48 0.19
C SER A 248 -5.79 -28.72 -0.39
N ASN A 249 -4.94 -27.68 -0.47
CA ASN A 249 -3.54 -27.84 -0.87
C ASN A 249 -2.80 -28.80 0.08
N THR A 250 -1.75 -29.47 -0.38
CA THR A 250 -0.91 -30.35 0.47
C THR A 250 0.49 -29.80 0.69
N GLU A 251 0.88 -28.78 -0.08
CA GLU A 251 2.21 -28.17 -0.09
C GLU A 251 2.13 -26.66 -0.40
N ASP A 252 3.28 -26.00 -0.35
CA ASP A 252 3.42 -24.60 -0.73
C ASP A 252 3.08 -24.38 -2.21
N VAL A 253 2.32 -23.34 -2.50
CA VAL A 253 1.78 -23.11 -3.85
C VAL A 253 2.66 -22.11 -4.59
N LYS A 254 3.22 -22.53 -5.72
CA LYS A 254 4.04 -21.68 -6.59
C LYS A 254 3.17 -20.73 -7.41
N GLY A 255 3.67 -19.52 -7.61
CA GLY A 255 3.02 -18.50 -8.40
C GLY A 255 3.99 -17.41 -8.84
N PHE A 256 3.44 -16.24 -9.07
CA PHE A 256 4.17 -15.03 -9.39
C PHE A 256 3.57 -13.84 -8.65
N GLY A 257 4.32 -12.76 -8.57
CA GLY A 257 3.91 -11.61 -7.79
C GLY A 257 4.71 -10.36 -8.07
N VAL A 258 4.34 -9.35 -7.30
CA VAL A 258 4.91 -8.00 -7.31
C VAL A 258 5.30 -7.63 -5.89
N LYS A 259 5.72 -6.38 -5.66
CA LYS A 259 5.86 -5.83 -4.31
C LYS A 259 4.83 -4.75 -4.07
N ALA A 260 4.29 -4.71 -2.85
CA ALA A 260 3.64 -3.51 -2.35
C ALA A 260 4.68 -2.40 -2.20
N THR A 261 4.31 -1.15 -2.45
CA THR A 261 5.18 0.01 -2.24
C THR A 261 4.41 1.13 -1.57
N LEU A 262 5.06 1.87 -0.67
CA LEU A 262 4.55 3.16 -0.22
C LEU A 262 4.94 4.21 -1.25
N MET A 263 3.94 4.87 -1.82
CA MET A 263 4.06 5.92 -2.81
C MET A 263 3.56 7.24 -2.23
N THR A 264 4.11 8.35 -2.74
CA THR A 264 3.71 9.73 -2.41
C THR A 264 3.81 10.63 -3.63
N SER A 265 3.62 11.94 -3.46
CA SER A 265 3.77 12.97 -4.47
C SER A 265 5.03 13.80 -4.21
N SER A 266 5.63 14.38 -5.25
CA SER A 266 6.68 15.40 -5.13
C SER A 266 6.23 16.68 -4.42
N ASP A 267 4.92 16.87 -4.28
CA ASP A 267 4.33 18.03 -3.60
C ASP A 267 4.28 17.84 -2.07
N VAL A 268 4.52 16.62 -1.56
CA VAL A 268 4.62 16.36 -0.13
C VAL A 268 6.00 16.80 0.35
N SER A 269 6.06 17.52 1.48
CA SER A 269 7.33 18.07 1.98
C SER A 269 8.36 16.98 2.28
N ASP A 270 9.63 17.28 2.03
CA ASP A 270 10.75 16.39 2.34
C ASP A 270 10.78 15.96 3.81
N ASP A 271 10.44 16.86 4.74
CA ASP A 271 10.45 16.57 6.18
C ASP A 271 9.42 15.51 6.56
N VAL A 272 8.21 15.58 5.98
CA VAL A 272 7.16 14.57 6.20
C VAL A 272 7.60 13.20 5.68
N VAL A 273 8.12 13.15 4.45
CA VAL A 273 8.54 11.88 3.85
C VAL A 273 9.78 11.31 4.57
N TYR A 274 10.72 12.16 4.95
CA TYR A 274 11.88 11.79 5.76
C TYR A 274 11.46 11.20 7.10
N ALA A 275 10.55 11.86 7.83
CA ALA A 275 10.08 11.41 9.14
C ALA A 275 9.39 10.05 9.06
N ILE A 276 8.49 9.84 8.09
CA ILE A 276 7.82 8.55 7.87
C ILE A 276 8.82 7.46 7.51
N THR A 277 9.77 7.76 6.61
CA THR A 277 10.82 6.80 6.21
C THR A 277 11.69 6.42 7.41
N LYS A 278 12.18 7.42 8.14
CA LYS A 278 13.00 7.23 9.34
C LYS A 278 12.29 6.37 10.37
N GLU A 279 11.05 6.71 10.72
CA GLU A 279 10.30 6.00 11.75
C GLU A 279 10.10 4.52 11.41
N VAL A 280 9.81 4.19 10.15
CA VAL A 280 9.65 2.80 9.72
C VAL A 280 10.98 2.05 9.74
N PHE A 281 12.06 2.64 9.21
CA PHE A 281 13.35 1.95 9.10
C PHE A 281 14.10 1.85 10.44
N GLU A 282 14.02 2.85 11.32
CA GLU A 282 14.67 2.78 12.64
C GLU A 282 13.97 1.79 13.55
N ASN A 283 12.65 1.63 13.42
CA ASN A 283 11.85 0.68 14.19
C ASN A 283 11.45 -0.54 13.35
N PHE A 284 12.30 -0.93 12.40
CA PHE A 284 12.00 -1.98 11.42
C PHE A 284 11.59 -3.31 12.06
N GLU A 285 12.26 -3.73 13.13
CA GLU A 285 11.92 -4.97 13.84
C GLU A 285 10.57 -4.91 14.56
N GLU A 286 10.15 -3.72 15.02
CA GLU A 286 8.80 -3.53 15.53
C GLU A 286 7.78 -3.58 14.39
N PHE A 287 8.07 -2.88 13.28
CA PHE A 287 7.22 -2.88 12.10
C PHE A 287 6.95 -4.30 11.62
N LYS A 288 7.99 -5.15 11.50
CA LYS A 288 7.86 -6.55 11.07
C LYS A 288 6.88 -7.35 11.91
N LYS A 289 6.77 -7.09 13.21
CA LYS A 289 5.86 -7.81 14.13
C LYS A 289 4.39 -7.45 13.92
N LEU A 290 4.09 -6.36 13.21
CA LEU A 290 2.72 -5.87 13.04
C LEU A 290 1.91 -6.66 12.00
N HIS A 291 2.55 -7.49 11.18
CA HIS A 291 1.87 -8.44 10.30
C HIS A 291 2.79 -9.58 9.83
N PRO A 292 2.32 -10.83 9.68
CA PRO A 292 3.19 -11.93 9.24
C PRO A 292 3.80 -11.73 7.84
N ALA A 293 3.11 -11.02 6.93
CA ALA A 293 3.63 -10.70 5.59
C ALA A 293 4.94 -9.90 5.62
N TYR A 294 5.24 -9.20 6.72
CA TYR A 294 6.45 -8.37 6.84
C TYR A 294 7.67 -9.18 7.28
N GLN A 295 7.50 -10.42 7.73
CA GLN A 295 8.58 -11.23 8.32
C GLN A 295 9.73 -11.51 7.34
N VAL A 296 9.43 -11.56 6.05
CA VAL A 296 10.40 -11.78 4.97
C VAL A 296 11.11 -10.49 4.51
N MET A 297 10.70 -9.33 5.02
CA MET A 297 11.30 -8.06 4.61
C MET A 297 12.71 -7.90 5.21
N THR A 298 13.57 -7.21 4.46
CA THR A 298 14.86 -6.66 4.88
C THR A 298 14.92 -5.18 4.51
N LYS A 299 15.75 -4.39 5.21
CA LYS A 299 15.90 -2.95 4.91
C LYS A 299 16.37 -2.73 3.49
N GLU A 300 17.33 -3.53 3.01
CA GLU A 300 17.85 -3.49 1.64
C GLU A 300 16.78 -3.86 0.62
N GLY A 301 15.96 -4.86 0.94
CA GLY A 301 14.84 -5.30 0.10
C GLY A 301 13.76 -4.23 -0.07
N MET A 302 13.63 -3.32 0.90
CA MET A 302 12.71 -2.16 0.83
C MET A 302 13.17 -1.08 -0.16
N LEU A 303 14.42 -1.11 -0.64
CA LEU A 303 14.88 -0.21 -1.71
C LEU A 303 14.75 -0.82 -3.12
N GLN A 304 14.37 -2.10 -3.21
CA GLN A 304 14.28 -2.82 -4.48
C GLN A 304 12.82 -2.89 -4.97
N GLY A 305 12.63 -2.77 -6.29
CA GLY A 305 11.31 -2.80 -6.92
C GLY A 305 10.59 -1.44 -6.89
N LEU A 306 11.33 -0.37 -6.60
CA LEU A 306 10.88 1.01 -6.74
C LEU A 306 11.04 1.43 -8.21
N THR A 307 9.93 1.63 -8.90
CA THR A 307 9.89 1.97 -10.33
C THR A 307 9.64 3.46 -10.55
N ALA A 308 9.10 4.19 -9.57
CA ALA A 308 9.02 5.65 -9.56
C ALA A 308 10.31 6.30 -9.02
N PRO A 309 10.62 7.56 -9.39
CA PRO A 309 11.70 8.31 -8.76
C PRO A 309 11.54 8.36 -7.24
N ILE A 310 12.62 8.13 -6.50
CA ILE A 310 12.60 8.18 -5.03
C ILE A 310 12.35 9.62 -4.56
N HIS A 311 11.49 9.80 -3.57
CA HIS A 311 11.25 11.10 -2.97
C HIS A 311 12.53 11.66 -2.30
N PRO A 312 12.88 12.95 -2.43
CA PRO A 312 14.11 13.48 -1.86
C PRO A 312 14.21 13.30 -0.34
N GLY A 313 13.12 13.52 0.41
CA GLY A 313 13.05 13.17 1.84
C GLY A 313 13.41 11.71 2.17
N ALA A 314 12.92 10.72 1.40
CA ALA A 314 13.28 9.31 1.60
C ALA A 314 14.75 9.05 1.23
N LEU A 315 15.20 9.61 0.11
CA LEU A 315 16.59 9.49 -0.36
C LEU A 315 17.58 10.07 0.66
N LYS A 316 17.24 11.20 1.30
CA LYS A 316 18.03 11.79 2.37
C LYS A 316 18.23 10.80 3.52
N TYR A 317 17.15 10.17 3.99
CA TYR A 317 17.25 9.15 5.04
C TYR A 317 18.10 7.95 4.58
N TYR A 318 17.91 7.46 3.36
CA TYR A 318 18.69 6.32 2.86
C TYR A 318 20.20 6.58 2.84
N LYS A 319 20.61 7.81 2.51
CA LYS A 319 22.01 8.21 2.55
C LYS A 319 22.54 8.29 3.98
N GLU A 320 21.79 8.90 4.90
CA GLU A 320 22.17 9.00 6.32
C GLU A 320 22.27 7.62 6.99
N ALA A 321 21.39 6.70 6.63
CA ALA A 321 21.38 5.33 7.15
C ALA A 321 22.39 4.39 6.45
N GLY A 322 23.14 4.88 5.45
CA GLY A 322 24.10 4.08 4.68
C GLY A 322 23.49 3.03 3.75
N LEU A 323 22.18 3.14 3.45
CA LEU A 323 21.43 2.23 2.58
C LEU A 323 21.61 2.57 1.09
N MET A 324 21.98 3.82 0.78
CA MET A 324 22.33 4.28 -0.57
C MET A 324 23.57 5.18 -0.53
N LYS A 325 24.33 5.15 -1.63
CA LYS A 325 25.47 6.07 -1.85
C LYS A 325 25.00 7.36 -2.52
#